data_AF-A0A2U9SC67-F1
#
_entry.id   AF-A0A2U9SC67-F1
#
_cell.length_a   1.000
_cell.length_b   1.000
_cell.length_c   1.000
_cell.angle_alpha   90.00
_cell.angle_beta   90.00
_cell.angle_gamma   90.00
#
_symmetry.space_group_name_H-M   'P 1'
#
loop_
_entity.id
_entity.type
_entity.pdbx_description
1 polymer ?
#
loop_
_entity_poly.entity_id
_entity_poly.type
_entity_poly.pdbx_seq_one_letter_code
_entity_poly.pdbx_strand_id
1 'polypeptide(L)'
;MTPTRRDVLIGTAALGLAAAGLAALPAGALAAPSDAPFDGAAWRRYADRFLRPDGRIVDTGNKDVSHSEGQGYGMLLAVAAGDRAAFDRMWSWTQRTLMVRDDGLVAWRWAPDGGVTDRNNASDGDMLIAWALLRAAELWKTEAYRTAAAAIVKALDAGVLVEHAGLTVLLPGRDGFRKGETLVLNPSYWIFPAIRAFAALPGGERWGRLTDAGLVLLSKARFGGFQLPPDWMALDAAGTVTVADGFRKQYGYDAVRVPLYLAWDGYRDPYYFRPYADLVAKFGGSAVPATVSLPGGTTTQVAASVGMLAVYRLACRLAGTGVDAGQAVTVPPLAANEDYYSTTLFHLSALAAQSLGIDP
;
A
#
# COMPACT_ATOMS: atom_id res chain seq x y z
N MET A 1 -9.16 -11.36 51.71
CA MET A 1 -10.32 -12.28 51.80
C MET A 1 -11.37 -11.82 50.81
N THR A 2 -11.51 -12.59 49.75
CA THR A 2 -12.58 -12.53 48.75
C THR A 2 -13.94 -12.81 49.38
N PRO A 3 -15.03 -12.27 48.80
CA PRO A 3 -16.10 -13.19 48.43
C PRO A 3 -16.72 -12.90 47.05
N THR A 4 -16.84 -13.99 46.29
CA THR A 4 -17.74 -14.20 45.15
C THR A 4 -18.98 -15.00 45.60
N ARG A 5 -20.12 -14.89 44.89
CA ARG A 5 -21.11 -15.97 44.54
C ARG A 5 -22.42 -15.29 44.07
N ARG A 6 -22.89 -15.51 42.83
CA ARG A 6 -23.73 -16.65 42.37
C ARG A 6 -25.07 -16.78 43.13
N ASP A 7 -26.11 -16.27 42.45
CA ASP A 7 -27.52 -16.71 42.31
C ASP A 7 -28.33 -17.18 43.53
N VAL A 8 -29.60 -16.71 43.58
CA VAL A 8 -30.85 -17.29 44.16
C VAL A 8 -31.77 -16.11 44.57
N LEU A 9 -33.07 -15.98 44.27
CA LEU A 9 -34.07 -16.69 43.46
C LEU A 9 -35.34 -15.79 43.38
N ILE A 10 -36.01 -15.81 42.22
CA ILE A 10 -37.46 -15.83 41.93
C ILE A 10 -38.46 -14.92 42.69
N GLY A 11 -39.21 -14.13 41.92
CA GLY A 11 -40.58 -13.68 42.24
C GLY A 11 -41.35 -13.32 40.97
N THR A 12 -42.31 -14.18 40.60
CA THR A 12 -43.20 -14.08 39.43
C THR A 12 -44.29 -13.01 39.58
N ALA A 13 -44.56 -12.22 38.52
CA ALA A 13 -45.88 -11.71 38.21
C ALA A 13 -46.00 -11.44 36.70
N ALA A 14 -47.09 -11.94 36.11
CA ALA A 14 -47.34 -11.99 34.68
C ALA A 14 -48.09 -10.76 34.14
N LEU A 15 -48.02 -10.63 32.82
CA LEU A 15 -48.94 -9.97 31.87
C LEU A 15 -48.86 -8.45 31.71
N GLY A 16 -48.24 -8.08 30.59
CA GLY A 16 -48.43 -6.83 29.87
C GLY A 16 -47.77 -6.92 28.50
N LEU A 17 -48.46 -7.50 27.51
CA LEU A 17 -48.03 -7.44 26.11
C LEU A 17 -48.05 -5.97 25.66
N ALA A 18 -46.88 -5.35 25.64
CA ALA A 18 -46.61 -4.20 24.80
C ALA A 18 -45.49 -4.62 23.83
N ALA A 19 -45.88 -4.93 22.59
CA ALA A 19 -44.95 -5.11 21.49
C ALA A 19 -44.30 -3.76 21.18
N ALA A 20 -43.25 -3.41 21.93
CA ALA A 20 -42.32 -2.37 21.53
C ALA A 20 -41.47 -2.96 20.40
N GLY A 21 -41.80 -2.58 19.16
CA GLY A 21 -40.99 -2.92 18.01
C GLY A 21 -39.55 -2.50 18.25
N LEU A 22 -38.63 -3.47 18.30
CA LEU A 22 -37.24 -3.18 17.97
C LEU A 22 -37.25 -2.68 16.53
N ALA A 23 -37.19 -1.37 16.36
CA ALA A 23 -36.72 -0.80 15.11
C ALA A 23 -35.27 -1.29 14.95
N ALA A 24 -35.11 -2.35 14.16
CA ALA A 24 -33.81 -2.75 13.66
C ALA A 24 -33.24 -1.52 12.97
N LEU A 25 -32.17 -0.96 13.55
CA LEU A 25 -31.33 0.00 12.84
C LEU A 25 -30.98 -0.65 11.51
N PRO A 26 -31.17 0.03 10.37
CA PRO A 26 -30.72 -0.54 9.12
C PRO A 26 -29.20 -0.70 9.26
N ALA A 27 -28.74 -1.95 9.25
CA ALA A 27 -27.35 -2.26 9.00
C ALA A 27 -26.99 -1.46 7.76
N GLY A 28 -26.11 -0.47 7.93
CA GLY A 28 -25.71 0.42 6.85
C GLY A 28 -25.39 -0.45 5.64
N ALA A 29 -26.16 -0.25 4.56
CA ALA A 29 -26.02 -1.02 3.35
C ALA A 29 -24.56 -0.89 2.92
N LEU A 30 -23.79 -1.95 3.10
CA LEU A 30 -22.47 -2.09 2.51
C LEU A 30 -22.70 -1.94 1.01
N ALA A 31 -22.23 -0.83 0.43
CA ALA A 31 -22.06 -0.77 -1.01
C ALA A 31 -21.17 -1.97 -1.37
N ALA A 32 -21.70 -2.89 -2.16
CA ALA A 32 -20.90 -3.97 -2.71
C ALA A 32 -19.70 -3.35 -3.44
N PRO A 33 -18.53 -4.04 -3.48
CA PRO A 33 -17.43 -3.62 -4.33
C PRO A 33 -17.96 -3.29 -5.72
N SER A 34 -17.55 -2.16 -6.29
CA SER A 34 -17.98 -1.80 -7.63
C SER A 34 -17.28 -2.73 -8.62
N ASP A 35 -18.05 -3.59 -9.30
CA ASP A 35 -17.62 -4.39 -10.44
C ASP A 35 -17.36 -3.53 -11.70
N ALA A 36 -17.44 -2.19 -11.59
CA ALA A 36 -17.13 -1.32 -12.71
C ALA A 36 -15.68 -1.59 -13.16
N PRO A 37 -15.42 -1.74 -14.47
CA PRO A 37 -14.06 -1.86 -14.96
C PRO A 37 -13.29 -0.56 -14.69
N PHE A 38 -11.98 -0.67 -14.49
CA PHE A 38 -11.11 0.52 -14.46
C PHE A 38 -11.26 1.30 -15.78
N ASP A 39 -11.20 2.64 -15.72
CA ASP A 39 -11.35 3.48 -16.92
C ASP A 39 -10.22 3.17 -17.92
N GLY A 40 -10.56 2.40 -18.96
CA GLY A 40 -9.64 2.03 -20.03
C GLY A 40 -9.09 3.23 -20.79
N ALA A 41 -9.78 4.37 -20.82
CA ALA A 41 -9.24 5.61 -21.40
C ALA A 41 -8.17 6.24 -20.49
N ALA A 42 -8.35 6.17 -19.17
CA ALA A 42 -7.32 6.57 -18.20
C ALA A 42 -6.07 5.69 -18.33
N TRP A 43 -6.26 4.36 -18.43
CA TRP A 43 -5.16 3.43 -18.71
C TRP A 43 -4.40 3.80 -19.99
N ARG A 44 -5.11 4.02 -21.11
CA ARG A 44 -4.45 4.38 -22.38
C ARG A 44 -3.62 5.65 -22.26
N ARG A 45 -4.16 6.71 -21.64
CA ARG A 45 -3.41 7.95 -21.39
C ARG A 45 -2.17 7.73 -20.51
N TYR A 46 -2.24 6.84 -19.53
CA TYR A 46 -1.10 6.46 -18.71
C TYR A 46 -0.05 5.71 -19.55
N ALA A 47 -0.49 4.68 -20.28
CA ALA A 47 0.38 3.86 -21.12
C ALA A 47 1.08 4.68 -22.21
N ASP A 48 0.37 5.60 -22.87
CA ASP A 48 0.93 6.47 -23.91
C ASP A 48 2.11 7.33 -23.40
N ARG A 49 2.09 7.68 -22.11
CA ARG A 49 3.11 8.53 -21.48
C ARG A 49 4.28 7.70 -20.95
N PHE A 50 3.99 6.59 -20.28
CA PHE A 50 4.97 5.90 -19.45
C PHE A 50 5.36 4.50 -19.95
N LEU A 51 4.52 3.83 -20.75
CA LEU A 51 4.82 2.50 -21.31
C LEU A 51 5.52 2.65 -22.66
N ARG A 52 6.73 2.12 -22.77
CA ARG A 52 7.48 2.05 -24.03
C ARG A 52 7.13 0.80 -24.83
N PRO A 53 7.38 0.80 -26.16
CA PRO A 53 7.07 -0.34 -27.03
C PRO A 53 7.75 -1.65 -26.62
N ASP A 54 8.93 -1.57 -25.99
CA ASP A 54 9.70 -2.71 -25.51
C ASP A 54 9.14 -3.35 -24.23
N GLY A 55 8.12 -2.75 -23.61
CA GLY A 55 7.50 -3.21 -22.36
C GLY A 55 7.97 -2.48 -21.10
N ARG A 56 8.77 -1.43 -21.25
CA ARG A 56 9.33 -0.72 -20.11
C ARG A 56 8.41 0.40 -19.61
N ILE A 57 8.14 0.45 -18.31
CA ILE A 57 7.56 1.60 -17.63
C ILE A 57 8.68 2.57 -17.27
N VAL A 58 8.52 3.81 -17.69
CA VAL A 58 9.58 4.83 -17.65
C VAL A 58 9.20 5.97 -16.74
N ASP A 59 10.07 6.23 -15.76
CA ASP A 59 10.01 7.45 -14.97
C ASP A 59 10.63 8.60 -15.78
N THR A 60 9.79 9.32 -16.51
CA THR A 60 10.20 10.47 -17.32
C THR A 60 10.69 11.65 -16.48
N GLY A 61 10.41 11.66 -15.16
CA GLY A 61 10.92 12.65 -14.22
C GLY A 61 12.33 12.35 -13.72
N ASN A 62 12.84 11.14 -13.96
CA ASN A 62 14.08 10.64 -13.37
C ASN A 62 15.01 9.99 -14.41
N LYS A 63 15.38 10.75 -15.45
CA LYS A 63 16.33 10.31 -16.49
C LYS A 63 15.92 9.02 -17.21
N ASP A 64 14.62 8.84 -17.40
CA ASP A 64 14.05 7.67 -18.07
C ASP A 64 14.51 6.34 -17.48
N VAL A 65 14.70 6.24 -16.16
CA VAL A 65 14.97 4.97 -15.49
C VAL A 65 13.72 4.11 -15.42
N SER A 66 13.93 2.83 -15.13
CA SER A 66 12.85 1.89 -14.82
C SER A 66 13.16 1.14 -13.55
N HIS A 67 12.13 0.92 -12.75
CA HIS A 67 12.23 0.23 -11.48
C HIS A 67 11.32 -1.00 -11.48
N SER A 68 11.65 -2.00 -10.65
CA SER A 68 10.75 -3.13 -10.39
C SER A 68 9.39 -2.64 -9.88
N GLU A 69 9.37 -1.62 -9.02
CA GLU A 69 8.17 -0.93 -8.55
C GLU A 69 7.31 -0.44 -9.72
N GLY A 70 7.93 0.29 -10.66
CA GLY A 70 7.20 0.87 -11.78
C GLY A 70 6.66 -0.17 -12.76
N GLN A 71 7.40 -1.26 -13.00
CA GLN A 71 6.88 -2.41 -13.75
C GLN A 71 5.67 -3.02 -13.05
N GLY A 72 5.75 -3.22 -11.73
CA GLY A 72 4.65 -3.75 -10.92
C GLY A 72 3.39 -2.88 -10.99
N TYR A 73 3.53 -1.56 -10.86
CA TYR A 73 2.41 -0.64 -11.04
C TYR A 73 1.80 -0.70 -12.43
N GLY A 74 2.62 -0.64 -13.49
CA GLY A 74 2.13 -0.77 -14.85
C GLY A 74 1.36 -2.07 -15.08
N MET A 75 1.90 -3.20 -14.59
CA MET A 75 1.24 -4.51 -14.67
C MET A 75 -0.09 -4.54 -13.91
N LEU A 76 -0.18 -3.94 -12.71
CA LEU A 76 -1.44 -3.82 -11.95
C LEU A 76 -2.50 -2.99 -12.68
N LEU A 77 -2.08 -1.87 -13.28
CA LEU A 77 -2.98 -1.01 -14.05
C LEU A 77 -3.45 -1.70 -15.33
N ALA A 78 -2.58 -2.40 -16.05
CA ALA A 78 -2.92 -3.14 -17.26
C ALA A 78 -3.91 -4.28 -16.98
N VAL A 79 -3.71 -5.06 -15.91
CA VAL A 79 -4.67 -6.12 -15.55
C VAL A 79 -6.01 -5.54 -15.11
N ALA A 80 -6.02 -4.41 -14.37
CA ALA A 80 -7.25 -3.74 -14.00
C ALA A 80 -8.02 -3.20 -15.23
N ALA A 81 -7.31 -2.76 -16.27
CA ALA A 81 -7.87 -2.32 -17.54
C ALA A 81 -8.22 -3.47 -18.51
N GLY A 82 -7.86 -4.72 -18.19
CA GLY A 82 -8.00 -5.86 -19.10
C GLY A 82 -7.06 -5.86 -20.31
N ASP A 83 -6.00 -5.04 -20.32
CA ASP A 83 -5.04 -4.94 -21.42
C ASP A 83 -3.95 -6.02 -21.31
N ARG A 84 -4.30 -7.23 -21.76
CA ARG A 84 -3.38 -8.37 -21.75
C ARG A 84 -2.13 -8.13 -22.58
N ALA A 85 -2.25 -7.46 -23.73
CA ALA A 85 -1.12 -7.24 -24.62
C ALA A 85 -0.06 -6.35 -23.96
N ALA A 86 -0.47 -5.27 -23.29
CA ALA A 86 0.45 -4.44 -22.53
C ALA A 86 1.04 -5.17 -21.33
N PHE A 87 0.22 -5.94 -20.60
CA PHE A 87 0.67 -6.76 -19.49
C PHE A 87 1.78 -7.73 -19.91
N ASP A 88 1.57 -8.47 -21.00
CA ASP A 88 2.54 -9.45 -21.50
C ASP A 88 3.84 -8.80 -21.96
N ARG A 89 3.78 -7.61 -22.59
CA ARG A 89 4.98 -6.85 -22.93
C ARG A 89 5.77 -6.45 -21.69
N MET A 90 5.09 -5.90 -20.67
CA MET A 90 5.73 -5.50 -19.42
C MET A 90 6.35 -6.68 -18.69
N TRP A 91 5.59 -7.77 -18.55
CA TRP A 91 6.08 -8.97 -17.89
C TRP A 91 7.28 -9.56 -18.61
N SER A 92 7.22 -9.67 -19.93
CA SER A 92 8.32 -10.21 -20.73
C SER A 92 9.58 -9.34 -20.64
N TRP A 93 9.43 -8.00 -20.59
CA TRP A 93 10.56 -7.10 -20.37
C TRP A 93 11.16 -7.28 -18.97
N THR A 94 10.32 -7.35 -17.94
CA THR A 94 10.75 -7.59 -16.54
C THR A 94 11.55 -8.87 -16.43
N GLN A 95 11.08 -9.97 -17.03
CA GLN A 95 11.79 -11.25 -17.02
C GLN A 95 13.16 -11.17 -17.70
N ARG A 96 13.23 -10.57 -18.90
CA ARG A 96 14.50 -10.52 -19.66
C ARG A 96 15.52 -9.56 -19.06
N THR A 97 15.05 -8.48 -18.42
CA THR A 97 15.90 -7.34 -18.10
C THR A 97 16.18 -7.19 -16.61
N LEU A 98 15.20 -7.47 -15.74
CA LEU A 98 15.33 -7.26 -14.29
C LEU A 98 15.50 -8.57 -13.50
N MET A 99 14.98 -9.69 -13.99
CA MET A 99 15.17 -11.01 -13.35
C MET A 99 16.53 -11.61 -13.70
N VAL A 100 17.59 -10.87 -13.40
CA VAL A 100 18.98 -11.24 -13.71
C VAL A 100 19.64 -12.08 -12.62
N ARG A 101 18.90 -12.39 -11.56
CA ARG A 101 19.35 -13.08 -10.33
C ARG A 101 18.91 -14.54 -10.33
N ASP A 102 19.70 -15.39 -9.68
CA ASP A 102 19.41 -16.84 -9.58
C ASP A 102 18.45 -17.17 -8.42
N ASP A 103 18.16 -16.21 -7.54
CA ASP A 103 17.29 -16.39 -6.38
C ASP A 103 15.81 -16.09 -6.67
N GLY A 104 15.48 -15.67 -7.90
CA GLY A 104 14.12 -15.36 -8.32
C GLY A 104 13.60 -13.97 -7.92
N LEU A 105 14.41 -13.13 -7.27
CA LEU A 105 14.08 -11.73 -6.99
C LEU A 105 14.37 -10.83 -8.21
N VAL A 106 13.71 -9.67 -8.25
CA VAL A 106 13.78 -8.73 -9.37
C VAL A 106 14.74 -7.59 -9.02
N ALA A 107 15.74 -7.35 -9.86
CA ALA A 107 16.63 -6.21 -9.67
C ALA A 107 15.84 -4.90 -9.67
N TRP A 108 16.11 -4.04 -8.70
CA TRP A 108 15.23 -2.90 -8.42
C TRP A 108 15.28 -1.79 -9.45
N ARG A 109 16.38 -1.68 -10.20
CA ARG A 109 16.62 -0.56 -11.11
C ARG A 109 17.35 -0.95 -12.39
N TRP A 110 16.90 -0.35 -13.48
CA TRP A 110 17.55 -0.34 -14.78
C TRP A 110 17.67 1.09 -15.31
N ALA A 111 18.83 1.43 -15.87
CA ALA A 111 19.10 2.73 -16.47
C ALA A 111 19.41 2.60 -17.97
N PRO A 112 18.98 3.54 -18.83
CA PRO A 112 19.23 3.49 -20.27
C PRO A 112 20.71 3.41 -20.68
N ASP A 113 21.58 4.01 -19.88
CA ASP A 113 23.02 4.16 -20.14
C ASP A 113 23.87 3.01 -19.57
N GLY A 114 23.33 2.17 -18.69
CA GLY A 114 24.11 1.14 -17.99
C GLY A 114 23.38 -0.16 -17.70
N GLY A 115 22.10 -0.27 -18.05
CA GLY A 115 21.27 -1.40 -17.72
C GLY A 115 21.10 -1.60 -16.21
N VAL A 116 21.12 -2.86 -15.76
CA VAL A 116 21.12 -3.20 -14.34
C VAL A 116 22.54 -3.11 -13.79
N THR A 117 22.82 -2.07 -13.02
CA THR A 117 24.13 -1.88 -12.34
C THR A 117 24.11 -2.28 -10.87
N ASP A 118 22.94 -2.21 -10.23
CA ASP A 118 22.70 -2.73 -8.88
C ASP A 118 21.77 -3.94 -8.99
N ARG A 119 22.26 -5.10 -8.54
CA ARG A 119 21.52 -6.34 -8.59
C ARG A 119 20.58 -6.51 -7.39
N ASN A 120 20.65 -5.68 -6.35
CA ASN A 120 19.74 -5.82 -5.19
C ASN A 120 18.27 -5.70 -5.63
N ASN A 121 17.36 -6.24 -4.82
CA ASN A 121 15.94 -6.11 -5.06
C ASN A 121 15.33 -4.96 -4.23
N ALA A 122 14.12 -4.56 -4.60
CA ALA A 122 13.24 -3.77 -3.76
C ALA A 122 11.96 -4.59 -3.57
N SER A 123 11.70 -4.97 -2.32
CA SER A 123 10.69 -5.98 -2.01
C SER A 123 9.27 -5.53 -2.35
N ASP A 124 8.99 -4.23 -2.31
CA ASP A 124 7.73 -3.66 -2.82
C ASP A 124 7.54 -3.95 -4.31
N GLY A 125 8.56 -3.71 -5.14
CA GLY A 125 8.51 -3.98 -6.57
C GLY A 125 8.30 -5.46 -6.88
N ASP A 126 9.00 -6.34 -6.18
CA ASP A 126 8.79 -7.79 -6.27
C ASP A 126 7.33 -8.18 -5.93
N MET A 127 6.80 -7.62 -4.83
CA MET A 127 5.43 -7.88 -4.39
C MET A 127 4.39 -7.34 -5.37
N LEU A 128 4.59 -6.15 -5.93
CA LEU A 128 3.68 -5.57 -6.93
C LEU A 128 3.64 -6.44 -8.20
N ILE A 129 4.79 -6.89 -8.68
CA ILE A 129 4.90 -7.77 -9.85
C ILE A 129 4.19 -9.11 -9.58
N ALA A 130 4.50 -9.76 -8.45
CA ALA A 130 3.87 -11.03 -8.07
C ALA A 130 2.35 -10.89 -7.90
N TRP A 131 1.89 -9.80 -7.29
CA TRP A 131 0.47 -9.52 -7.11
C TRP A 131 -0.23 -9.28 -8.45
N ALA A 132 0.38 -8.52 -9.36
CA ALA A 132 -0.16 -8.31 -10.70
C ALA A 132 -0.28 -9.63 -11.48
N LEU A 133 0.70 -10.53 -11.37
CA LEU A 133 0.66 -11.87 -11.96
C LEU A 133 -0.46 -12.74 -11.37
N LEU A 134 -0.71 -12.71 -10.06
CA LEU A 134 -1.85 -13.42 -9.47
C LEU A 134 -3.19 -12.89 -10.01
N ARG A 135 -3.35 -11.57 -10.07
CA ARG A 135 -4.55 -10.93 -10.62
C ARG A 135 -4.75 -11.29 -12.10
N ALA A 136 -3.67 -11.31 -12.88
CA ALA A 136 -3.69 -11.69 -14.29
C ALA A 136 -4.06 -13.18 -14.47
N ALA A 137 -3.53 -14.06 -13.61
CA ALA A 137 -3.88 -15.47 -13.60
C ALA A 137 -5.38 -15.67 -13.33
N GLU A 138 -5.95 -14.90 -12.42
CA GLU A 138 -7.36 -14.95 -12.09
C GLU A 138 -8.26 -14.42 -13.21
N LEU A 139 -7.91 -13.26 -13.77
CA LEU A 139 -8.69 -12.60 -14.83
C LEU A 139 -8.65 -13.39 -16.14
N TRP A 140 -7.46 -13.79 -16.59
CA TRP A 140 -7.27 -14.45 -17.89
C TRP A 140 -7.11 -15.97 -17.80
N LYS A 141 -7.37 -16.56 -16.63
CA LYS A 141 -7.32 -18.02 -16.39
C LYS A 141 -6.05 -18.68 -16.91
N THR A 142 -4.90 -18.01 -16.70
CA THR A 142 -3.60 -18.44 -17.24
C THR A 142 -2.69 -18.93 -16.12
N GLU A 143 -2.46 -20.25 -16.06
CA GLU A 143 -1.68 -20.89 -14.99
C GLU A 143 -0.21 -20.47 -14.98
N ALA A 144 0.36 -20.14 -16.14
CA ALA A 144 1.74 -19.66 -16.22
C ALA A 144 1.99 -18.39 -15.38
N TYR A 145 1.02 -17.46 -15.31
CA TYR A 145 1.15 -16.28 -14.44
C TYR A 145 1.06 -16.67 -12.96
N ARG A 146 0.20 -17.62 -12.59
CA ARG A 146 0.10 -18.12 -11.20
C ARG A 146 1.41 -18.79 -10.77
N THR A 147 1.98 -19.64 -11.63
CA THR A 147 3.26 -20.30 -11.38
C THR A 147 4.39 -19.28 -11.21
N ALA A 148 4.46 -18.28 -12.09
CA ALA A 148 5.46 -17.22 -12.00
C ALA A 148 5.30 -16.39 -10.69
N ALA A 149 4.08 -16.01 -10.34
CA ALA A 149 3.81 -15.31 -9.09
C ALA A 149 4.23 -16.12 -7.87
N ALA A 150 3.86 -17.41 -7.81
CA ALA A 150 4.21 -18.28 -6.69
C ALA A 150 5.73 -18.44 -6.54
N ALA A 151 6.48 -18.46 -7.64
CA ALA A 151 7.94 -18.47 -7.62
C ALA A 151 8.53 -17.20 -6.99
N ILE A 152 8.04 -16.02 -7.37
CA ILE A 152 8.49 -14.73 -6.79
C ILE A 152 8.10 -14.65 -5.31
N VAL A 153 6.88 -15.06 -4.93
CA VAL A 153 6.43 -15.06 -3.53
C VAL A 153 7.31 -15.99 -2.68
N LYS A 154 7.69 -17.15 -3.20
CA LYS A 154 8.61 -18.06 -2.53
C LYS A 154 10.01 -17.45 -2.38
N ALA A 155 10.51 -16.75 -3.41
CA ALA A 155 11.78 -16.04 -3.35
C ALA A 155 11.77 -14.92 -2.29
N LEU A 156 10.68 -14.17 -2.21
CA LEU A 156 10.47 -13.15 -1.18
C LEU A 156 10.44 -13.75 0.23
N ASP A 157 9.67 -14.81 0.43
CA ASP A 157 9.57 -15.49 1.73
C ASP A 157 10.94 -15.99 2.23
N ALA A 158 11.74 -16.56 1.33
CA ALA A 158 13.07 -17.06 1.65
C ALA A 158 14.12 -15.95 1.80
N GLY A 159 14.00 -14.85 1.04
CA GLY A 159 15.05 -13.84 0.91
C GLY A 159 14.89 -12.64 1.85
N VAL A 160 13.66 -12.21 2.12
CA VAL A 160 13.39 -10.91 2.77
C VAL A 160 12.37 -10.95 3.89
N LEU A 161 11.62 -12.04 4.10
CA LEU A 161 10.82 -12.23 5.31
C LEU A 161 11.70 -12.78 6.43
N VAL A 162 11.79 -12.06 7.56
CA VAL A 162 12.61 -12.44 8.71
C VAL A 162 11.82 -12.38 10.01
N GLU A 163 12.23 -13.19 10.99
CA GLU A 163 11.73 -13.06 12.36
C GLU A 163 12.65 -12.09 13.14
N HIS A 164 12.07 -11.08 13.78
CA HIS A 164 12.81 -10.10 14.57
C HIS A 164 11.93 -9.50 15.66
N ALA A 165 12.46 -9.39 16.88
CA ALA A 165 11.70 -8.91 18.05
C ALA A 165 10.35 -9.64 18.25
N GLY A 166 10.28 -10.93 17.93
CA GLY A 166 9.06 -11.75 18.00
C GLY A 166 8.03 -11.51 16.89
N LEU A 167 8.38 -10.77 15.84
CA LEU A 167 7.52 -10.43 14.71
C LEU A 167 8.09 -10.97 13.39
N THR A 168 7.20 -11.42 12.50
CA THR A 168 7.54 -11.66 11.10
C THR A 168 7.53 -10.31 10.35
N VAL A 169 8.68 -9.85 9.88
CA VAL A 169 8.84 -8.54 9.21
C VAL A 169 9.42 -8.67 7.81
N LEU A 170 9.10 -7.70 6.95
CA LEU A 170 9.57 -7.61 5.58
C LEU A 170 10.75 -6.64 5.48
N LEU A 171 11.91 -7.15 5.04
CA LEU A 171 13.03 -6.30 4.69
C LEU A 171 12.79 -5.56 3.37
N PRO A 172 13.19 -4.30 3.23
CA PRO A 172 13.01 -3.54 1.99
C PRO A 172 13.79 -4.09 0.79
N GLY A 173 14.81 -4.90 1.04
CA GLY A 173 15.54 -5.66 0.04
C GLY A 173 16.41 -6.71 0.72
N ARG A 174 17.03 -7.58 -0.07
CA ARG A 174 17.86 -8.68 0.44
C ARG A 174 19.08 -8.15 1.18
N ASP A 175 19.73 -7.13 0.61
CA ASP A 175 20.99 -6.58 1.08
C ASP A 175 20.83 -5.14 1.60
N GLY A 176 21.59 -4.76 2.63
CA GLY A 176 21.72 -3.36 3.09
C GLY A 176 20.79 -2.90 4.23
N PHE A 177 19.82 -3.72 4.66
CA PHE A 177 18.78 -3.31 5.62
C PHE A 177 18.94 -3.89 7.04
N ARG A 178 20.10 -4.51 7.33
CA ARG A 178 20.48 -4.98 8.66
C ARG A 178 21.65 -4.15 9.18
N LYS A 179 21.53 -3.57 10.37
CA LYS A 179 22.56 -2.77 11.06
C LYS A 179 22.76 -3.31 12.47
N GLY A 180 23.69 -4.25 12.63
CA GLY A 180 23.85 -4.97 13.90
C GLY A 180 22.55 -5.71 14.28
N GLU A 181 22.03 -5.44 15.48
CA GLU A 181 20.75 -5.98 15.96
C GLU A 181 19.53 -5.13 15.59
N THR A 182 19.69 -4.14 14.71
CA THR A 182 18.61 -3.28 14.23
C THR A 182 18.30 -3.55 12.76
N LEU A 183 17.02 -3.64 12.42
CA LEU A 183 16.53 -3.69 11.06
C LEU A 183 16.07 -2.31 10.60
N VAL A 184 16.37 -1.96 9.35
CA VAL A 184 15.78 -0.79 8.68
C VAL A 184 14.61 -1.29 7.83
N LEU A 185 13.42 -0.77 8.09
CA LEU A 185 12.18 -1.14 7.43
C LEU A 185 11.55 0.08 6.75
N ASN A 186 10.74 -0.16 5.72
CA ASN A 186 9.96 0.86 5.03
C ASN A 186 8.47 0.48 5.16
N PRO A 187 7.67 1.21 5.94
CA PRO A 187 6.25 0.88 6.13
C PRO A 187 5.44 0.90 4.84
N SER A 188 5.89 1.68 3.84
CA SER A 188 5.21 1.75 2.55
C SER A 188 5.38 0.48 1.70
N TYR A 189 6.30 -0.42 2.07
CA TYR A 189 6.50 -1.69 1.36
C TYR A 189 5.52 -2.77 1.85
N TRP A 190 4.75 -2.50 2.91
CA TRP A 190 3.68 -3.38 3.36
C TRP A 190 2.44 -3.17 2.49
N ILE A 191 2.49 -3.73 1.29
CA ILE A 191 1.37 -3.71 0.33
C ILE A 191 0.33 -4.73 0.82
N PHE A 192 -0.44 -4.35 1.84
CA PHE A 192 -1.44 -5.19 2.50
C PHE A 192 -2.34 -6.02 1.54
N PRO A 193 -2.90 -5.48 0.44
CA PRO A 193 -3.71 -6.31 -0.46
C PRO A 193 -2.90 -7.40 -1.19
N ALA A 194 -1.62 -7.16 -1.47
CA ALA A 194 -0.72 -8.18 -2.02
C ALA A 194 -0.36 -9.23 -0.95
N ILE A 195 -0.04 -8.80 0.28
CA ILE A 195 0.26 -9.68 1.41
C ILE A 195 -0.91 -10.65 1.66
N ARG A 196 -2.15 -10.14 1.66
CA ARG A 196 -3.35 -10.98 1.79
C ARG A 196 -3.48 -11.99 0.65
N ALA A 197 -3.20 -11.58 -0.59
CA ALA A 197 -3.21 -12.49 -1.73
C ALA A 197 -2.15 -13.59 -1.60
N PHE A 198 -0.96 -13.27 -1.05
CA PHE A 198 0.10 -14.24 -0.81
C PHE A 198 -0.20 -15.18 0.35
N ALA A 199 -0.85 -14.69 1.40
CA ALA A 199 -1.32 -15.51 2.52
C ALA A 199 -2.35 -16.57 2.11
N ALA A 200 -3.09 -16.34 1.01
CA ALA A 200 -4.03 -17.30 0.45
C ALA A 200 -3.37 -18.40 -0.43
N LEU A 201 -2.07 -18.27 -0.73
CA LEU A 201 -1.33 -19.33 -1.44
C LEU A 201 -0.95 -20.46 -0.48
N PRO A 202 -0.75 -21.70 -0.99
CA PRO A 202 -0.20 -22.79 -0.18
C PRO A 202 1.14 -22.40 0.46
N GLY A 203 1.28 -22.60 1.78
CA GLY A 203 2.48 -22.19 2.53
C GLY A 203 2.54 -20.68 2.85
N GLY A 204 1.42 -19.96 2.72
CA GLY A 204 1.33 -18.51 2.90
C GLY A 204 1.29 -18.02 4.35
N GLU A 205 1.45 -18.88 5.36
CA GLU A 205 1.19 -18.54 6.76
C GLU A 205 2.06 -17.40 7.29
N ARG A 206 3.31 -17.29 6.80
CA ARG A 206 4.24 -16.20 7.17
C ARG A 206 3.74 -14.84 6.68
N TRP A 207 3.07 -14.79 5.54
CA TRP A 207 2.48 -13.57 5.00
C TRP A 207 1.30 -13.08 5.85
N GLY A 208 0.48 -14.00 6.39
CA GLY A 208 -0.56 -13.64 7.36
C GLY A 208 0.04 -12.98 8.61
N ARG A 209 1.13 -13.54 9.17
CA ARG A 209 1.83 -12.94 10.30
C ARG A 209 2.47 -11.59 9.99
N LEU A 210 2.92 -11.39 8.75
CA LEU A 210 3.42 -10.09 8.30
C LEU A 210 2.32 -9.01 8.32
N THR A 211 1.08 -9.34 7.96
CA THR A 211 -0.05 -8.42 8.09
C THR A 211 -0.24 -7.97 9.53
N ASP A 212 -0.29 -8.92 10.47
CA ASP A 212 -0.48 -8.63 11.90
C ASP A 212 0.68 -7.79 12.45
N ALA A 213 1.93 -8.17 12.12
CA ALA A 213 3.12 -7.43 12.51
C ALA A 213 3.13 -6.01 11.93
N GLY A 214 2.72 -5.83 10.67
CA GLY A 214 2.63 -4.53 10.01
C GLY A 214 1.68 -3.59 10.75
N LEU A 215 0.49 -4.06 11.14
CA LEU A 215 -0.48 -3.26 11.91
C LEU A 215 0.09 -2.88 13.30
N VAL A 216 0.70 -3.84 14.01
CA VAL A 216 1.38 -3.57 15.30
C VAL A 216 2.48 -2.53 15.14
N LEU A 217 3.33 -2.66 14.12
CA LEU A 217 4.42 -1.73 13.88
C LEU A 217 3.90 -0.34 13.47
N LEU A 218 2.84 -0.24 12.66
CA LEU A 218 2.20 1.04 12.32
C LEU A 218 1.62 1.74 13.56
N SER A 219 1.05 0.99 14.51
CA SER A 219 0.59 1.57 15.79
C SER A 219 1.73 2.17 16.63
N LYS A 220 2.95 1.64 16.49
CA LYS A 220 4.16 2.13 17.16
C LYS A 220 4.87 3.24 16.36
N ALA A 221 4.83 3.17 15.04
CA ALA A 221 5.49 4.09 14.11
C ALA A 221 4.69 5.39 13.97
N ARG A 222 4.51 6.12 15.07
CA ARG A 222 3.72 7.35 15.13
C ARG A 222 4.58 8.50 15.64
N PHE A 223 5.00 9.37 14.74
CA PHE A 223 5.97 10.42 15.05
C PHE A 223 5.43 11.82 14.73
N GLY A 224 6.01 12.82 15.42
CA GLY A 224 5.64 14.22 15.25
C GLY A 224 4.23 14.57 15.74
N GLY A 225 3.83 15.82 15.51
CA GLY A 225 2.55 16.36 15.99
C GLY A 225 1.31 15.68 15.36
N PHE A 226 1.45 15.11 14.16
CA PHE A 226 0.37 14.42 13.45
C PHE A 226 0.36 12.91 13.64
N GLN A 227 1.33 12.33 14.35
CA GLN A 227 1.41 10.88 14.58
C GLN A 227 1.54 10.08 13.27
N LEU A 228 2.37 10.57 12.34
CA LEU A 228 2.59 9.97 11.01
C LEU A 228 3.71 8.91 11.05
N PRO A 229 3.64 7.86 10.21
CA PRO A 229 4.75 6.93 10.02
C PRO A 229 5.89 7.58 9.22
N PRO A 230 7.15 7.20 9.45
CA PRO A 230 8.27 7.69 8.66
C PRO A 230 8.35 6.95 7.31
N ASP A 231 9.02 7.56 6.33
CA ASP A 231 9.42 6.87 5.10
C ASP A 231 10.29 5.64 5.44
N TRP A 232 11.20 5.79 6.41
CA TRP A 232 12.12 4.74 6.86
C TRP A 232 12.15 4.66 8.39
N MET A 233 11.92 3.48 8.93
CA MET A 233 11.96 3.20 10.37
C MET A 233 13.07 2.21 10.73
N ALA A 234 13.56 2.30 11.96
CA ALA A 234 14.40 1.30 12.57
C ALA A 234 13.59 0.48 13.57
N LEU A 235 13.83 -0.83 13.59
CA LEU A 235 13.29 -1.78 14.56
C LEU A 235 14.46 -2.48 15.24
N ASP A 236 14.62 -2.31 16.55
CA ASP A 236 15.65 -3.02 17.31
C ASP A 236 15.16 -4.38 17.84
N ALA A 237 16.10 -5.18 18.37
CA ALA A 237 15.81 -6.50 18.92
C ALA A 237 14.83 -6.50 20.11
N ALA A 238 14.66 -5.35 20.79
CA ALA A 238 13.68 -5.18 21.87
C ALA A 238 12.28 -4.83 21.35
N GLY A 239 12.12 -4.60 20.04
CA GLY A 239 10.86 -4.23 19.41
C GLY A 239 10.54 -2.75 19.51
N THR A 240 11.54 -1.90 19.80
CA THR A 240 11.43 -0.44 19.80
C THR A 240 11.50 0.08 18.37
N VAL A 241 10.62 1.03 18.06
CA VAL A 241 10.51 1.66 16.73
C VAL A 241 11.02 3.09 16.81
N THR A 242 11.97 3.44 15.94
CA THR A 242 12.50 4.81 15.80
C THR A 242 12.54 5.23 14.33
N VAL A 243 12.75 6.52 14.07
CA VAL A 243 13.02 7.01 12.70
C VAL A 243 14.43 6.58 12.30
N ALA A 244 14.60 5.94 11.14
CA ALA A 244 15.87 5.34 10.75
C ALA A 244 16.97 6.39 10.53
N ASP A 245 18.18 6.11 11.02
CA ASP A 245 19.37 6.90 10.72
C ASP A 245 19.95 6.58 9.34
N GLY A 246 20.54 7.60 8.71
CA GLY A 246 21.04 7.54 7.32
C GLY A 246 19.98 7.84 6.26
N PHE A 247 18.74 8.12 6.66
CA PHE A 247 17.63 8.52 5.80
C PHE A 247 17.10 9.89 6.21
N ARG A 248 16.35 10.54 5.32
CA ARG A 248 15.63 11.76 5.68
C ARG A 248 14.60 11.44 6.77
N LYS A 249 14.63 12.18 7.87
CA LYS A 249 13.73 12.01 9.01
C LYS A 249 12.37 12.66 8.72
N GLN A 250 11.60 12.04 7.83
CA GLN A 250 10.36 12.59 7.29
C GLN A 250 9.27 11.54 7.13
N TYR A 251 8.03 12.02 7.09
CA TYR A 251 6.94 11.39 6.35
C TYR A 251 6.90 12.04 4.95
N GLY A 252 6.83 11.27 3.87
CA GLY A 252 6.85 11.83 2.53
C GLY A 252 6.47 10.84 1.42
N TYR A 253 7.28 10.84 0.36
CA TYR A 253 7.01 10.14 -0.90
C TYR A 253 6.91 8.62 -0.76
N ASP A 254 7.47 8.04 0.30
CA ASP A 254 7.27 6.62 0.58
C ASP A 254 6.03 6.41 1.44
N ALA A 255 6.02 7.00 2.64
CA ALA A 255 5.02 6.76 3.66
C ALA A 255 3.60 7.17 3.26
N VAL A 256 3.42 8.06 2.28
CA VAL A 256 2.09 8.38 1.74
C VAL A 256 1.37 7.17 1.15
N ARG A 257 2.08 6.11 0.74
CA ARG A 257 1.45 4.88 0.23
C ARG A 257 0.86 3.99 1.35
N VAL A 258 1.23 4.21 2.61
CA VAL A 258 0.71 3.43 3.76
C VAL A 258 -0.83 3.48 3.86
N PRO A 259 -1.49 4.66 3.92
CA PRO A 259 -2.95 4.71 4.00
C PRO A 259 -3.60 4.19 2.71
N LEU A 260 -2.95 4.36 1.56
CA LEU A 260 -3.43 3.78 0.31
C LEU A 260 -3.52 2.26 0.40
N TYR A 261 -2.46 1.57 0.84
CA TYR A 261 -2.46 0.11 0.91
C TYR A 261 -3.37 -0.44 2.01
N LEU A 262 -3.47 0.23 3.16
CA LEU A 262 -4.46 -0.13 4.18
C LEU A 262 -5.89 -0.03 3.62
N ALA A 263 -6.22 1.08 2.96
CA ALA A 263 -7.52 1.28 2.34
C ALA A 263 -7.80 0.22 1.27
N TRP A 264 -6.83 -0.05 0.39
CA TRP A 264 -6.98 -1.01 -0.70
C TRP A 264 -7.11 -2.46 -0.20
N ASP A 265 -6.55 -2.79 0.97
CA ASP A 265 -6.83 -4.06 1.62
C ASP A 265 -8.24 -4.12 2.24
N GLY A 266 -9.01 -3.04 2.27
CA GLY A 266 -10.33 -3.03 2.91
C GLY A 266 -10.29 -2.70 4.40
N TYR A 267 -9.14 -2.25 4.91
CA TYR A 267 -9.01 -1.84 6.30
C TYR A 267 -9.79 -0.54 6.54
N ARG A 268 -10.59 -0.50 7.63
CA ARG A 268 -11.54 0.60 7.89
C ARG A 268 -11.43 1.22 9.28
N ASP A 269 -10.52 0.76 10.13
CA ASP A 269 -10.37 1.36 11.46
C ASP A 269 -9.85 2.81 11.33
N PRO A 270 -10.64 3.82 11.75
CA PRO A 270 -10.24 5.22 11.69
C PRO A 270 -8.91 5.53 12.39
N TYR A 271 -8.48 4.71 13.36
CA TYR A 271 -7.22 4.88 14.06
C TYR A 271 -6.01 5.07 13.12
N TYR A 272 -5.96 4.30 12.02
CA TYR A 272 -4.85 4.37 11.07
C TYR A 272 -5.01 5.48 10.04
N PHE A 273 -6.20 6.04 9.86
CA PHE A 273 -6.46 7.07 8.85
C PHE A 273 -6.49 8.50 9.40
N ARG A 274 -6.82 8.67 10.69
CA ARG A 274 -6.88 9.97 11.38
C ARG A 274 -5.60 10.82 11.26
N PRO A 275 -4.37 10.27 11.37
CA PRO A 275 -3.14 11.05 11.19
C PRO A 275 -3.10 11.87 9.90
N TYR A 276 -3.59 11.30 8.80
CA TYR A 276 -3.61 11.96 7.49
C TYR A 276 -4.72 13.00 7.39
N ALA A 277 -5.88 12.73 8.00
CA ALA A 277 -6.96 13.71 8.09
C ALA A 277 -6.55 14.93 8.93
N ASP A 278 -5.87 14.72 10.07
CA ASP A 278 -5.36 15.79 10.93
C ASP A 278 -4.32 16.64 10.20
N LEU A 279 -3.44 16.00 9.41
CA LEU A 279 -2.50 16.71 8.53
C LEU A 279 -3.25 17.61 7.55
N VAL A 280 -4.21 17.07 6.79
CA VAL A 280 -4.94 17.87 5.80
C VAL A 280 -5.74 18.99 6.44
N ALA A 281 -6.42 18.71 7.56
CA ALA A 281 -7.21 19.69 8.30
C ALA A 281 -6.37 20.88 8.77
N LYS A 282 -5.10 20.65 9.17
CA LYS A 282 -4.17 21.73 9.53
C LYS A 282 -3.94 22.71 8.38
N PHE A 283 -3.95 22.24 7.14
CA PHE A 283 -3.72 23.03 5.94
C PHE A 283 -5.04 23.40 5.23
N GLY A 284 -6.21 23.28 5.87
CA GLY A 284 -7.56 23.49 5.31
C GLY A 284 -7.82 24.88 4.70
N GLY A 285 -7.18 25.17 3.56
CA GLY A 285 -7.17 26.44 2.84
C GLY A 285 -5.83 26.79 2.16
N SER A 286 -4.76 26.03 2.41
CA SER A 286 -3.43 26.19 1.80
C SER A 286 -2.90 24.86 1.25
N ALA A 287 -1.75 24.90 0.58
CA ALA A 287 -1.15 23.70 0.02
C ALA A 287 -0.68 22.74 1.13
N VAL A 288 -1.23 21.52 1.14
CA VAL A 288 -0.73 20.42 1.97
C VAL A 288 0.71 20.11 1.54
N PRO A 289 1.69 19.96 2.45
CA PRO A 289 3.06 19.69 2.07
C PRO A 289 3.23 18.23 1.57
N ALA A 290 4.13 18.04 0.60
CA ALA A 290 4.53 16.71 0.13
C ALA A 290 5.31 15.92 1.19
N THR A 291 6.00 16.63 2.09
CA THR A 291 6.80 16.04 3.17
C THR A 291 6.56 16.75 4.50
N VAL A 292 6.54 15.98 5.59
CA VAL A 292 6.45 16.49 6.96
C VAL A 292 7.69 16.06 7.74
N SER A 293 8.38 17.00 8.39
CA SER A 293 9.51 16.71 9.26
C SER A 293 9.06 15.88 10.44
N LEU A 294 9.80 14.81 10.69
CA LEU A 294 9.72 14.05 11.94
C LEU A 294 10.83 14.51 12.89
N PRO A 295 10.84 14.07 14.16
CA PRO A 295 11.86 14.50 15.12
C PRO A 295 13.29 14.37 14.58
N GLY A 296 14.03 15.47 14.59
CA GLY A 296 15.39 15.56 14.05
C GLY A 296 15.49 15.73 12.53
N GLY A 297 14.38 15.95 11.82
CA GLY A 297 14.33 16.16 10.37
C GLY A 297 14.04 17.60 9.93
N THR A 298 14.31 17.89 8.66
CA THR A 298 13.99 19.16 7.99
C THR A 298 13.01 18.93 6.83
N THR A 299 12.14 19.90 6.56
CA THR A 299 11.18 19.83 5.46
C THR A 299 11.67 20.59 4.24
N THR A 300 11.20 20.16 3.07
CA THR A 300 11.18 20.98 1.86
C THR A 300 9.78 21.59 1.68
N GLN A 301 9.71 22.86 1.29
CA GLN A 301 8.44 23.54 0.98
C GLN A 301 7.95 23.18 -0.42
N VAL A 302 7.56 21.93 -0.60
CA VAL A 302 6.94 21.42 -1.84
C VAL A 302 5.51 21.01 -1.51
N ALA A 303 4.56 21.43 -2.35
CA ALA A 303 3.16 21.03 -2.22
C ALA A 303 2.98 19.56 -2.59
N ALA A 304 2.04 18.88 -1.92
CA ALA A 304 1.62 17.54 -2.26
C ALA A 304 1.15 17.49 -3.72
N SER A 305 1.57 16.45 -4.44
CA SER A 305 1.17 16.23 -5.83
C SER A 305 -0.31 15.83 -5.94
N VAL A 306 -0.86 15.85 -7.15
CA VAL A 306 -2.25 15.41 -7.40
C VAL A 306 -2.48 13.98 -6.90
N GLY A 307 -1.51 13.09 -7.12
CA GLY A 307 -1.56 11.71 -6.62
C GLY A 307 -1.55 11.62 -5.09
N MET A 308 -0.73 12.42 -4.40
CA MET A 308 -0.74 12.48 -2.93
C MET A 308 -2.09 13.01 -2.40
N LEU A 309 -2.66 14.04 -3.04
CA LEU A 309 -3.98 14.56 -2.68
C LEU A 309 -5.09 13.50 -2.87
N ALA A 310 -5.00 12.67 -3.90
CA ALA A 310 -5.92 11.55 -4.11
C ALA A 310 -5.85 10.52 -2.96
N VAL A 311 -4.63 10.20 -2.48
CA VAL A 311 -4.45 9.34 -1.31
C VAL A 311 -5.03 9.99 -0.05
N TYR A 312 -4.76 11.29 0.18
CA TYR A 312 -5.31 12.01 1.31
C TYR A 312 -6.83 12.07 1.30
N ARG A 313 -7.46 12.29 0.14
CA ARG A 313 -8.91 12.24 -0.01
C ARG A 313 -9.47 10.89 0.45
N LEU A 314 -8.86 9.79 0.02
CA LEU A 314 -9.25 8.45 0.42
C LEU A 314 -9.09 8.24 1.93
N ALA A 315 -7.95 8.64 2.50
CA ALA A 315 -7.69 8.54 3.94
C ALA A 315 -8.69 9.36 4.77
N CYS A 316 -8.99 10.60 4.37
CA CYS A 316 -9.97 11.46 5.04
C CYS A 316 -11.38 10.84 5.06
N ARG A 317 -11.80 10.18 3.98
CA ARG A 317 -13.09 9.45 3.95
C ARG A 317 -13.13 8.30 4.96
N LEU A 318 -12.01 7.60 5.15
CA LEU A 318 -11.89 6.46 6.07
C LEU A 318 -11.63 6.86 7.53
N ALA A 319 -11.16 8.08 7.79
CA ALA A 319 -10.93 8.60 9.14
C ALA A 319 -12.23 8.86 9.94
N GLY A 320 -13.40 8.73 9.31
CA GLY A 320 -14.71 8.81 9.99
C GLY A 320 -15.08 10.24 10.45
N THR A 321 -14.43 11.27 9.92
CA THR A 321 -14.71 12.69 10.21
C THR A 321 -15.96 13.21 9.48
N GLY A 322 -16.92 12.33 9.16
CA GLY A 322 -18.08 12.61 8.31
C GLY A 322 -17.74 12.62 6.82
N VAL A 323 -18.76 12.47 5.96
CA VAL A 323 -18.65 12.57 4.49
C VAL A 323 -18.00 13.92 4.08
N ASP A 324 -18.16 14.95 4.90
CA ASP A 324 -17.68 16.31 4.67
C ASP A 324 -16.16 16.45 4.64
N ALA A 325 -15.42 15.72 5.47
CA ALA A 325 -13.95 15.84 5.52
C ALA A 325 -13.24 15.24 4.30
N GLY A 326 -13.80 14.19 3.71
CA GLY A 326 -13.33 13.62 2.44
C GLY A 326 -13.70 14.49 1.24
N GLN A 327 -14.80 15.24 1.31
CA GLN A 327 -15.14 16.27 0.32
C GLN A 327 -14.26 17.52 0.43
N ALA A 328 -13.66 17.77 1.60
CA ALA A 328 -12.77 18.90 1.81
C ALA A 328 -11.42 18.78 1.08
N VAL A 329 -11.02 17.57 0.65
CA VAL A 329 -9.77 17.40 -0.11
C VAL A 329 -10.04 17.56 -1.60
N THR A 330 -9.76 18.76 -2.12
CA THR A 330 -9.82 19.03 -3.55
C THR A 330 -8.66 18.34 -4.26
N VAL A 331 -8.97 17.40 -5.16
CA VAL A 331 -8.01 16.75 -6.04
C VAL A 331 -8.16 17.35 -7.43
N PRO A 332 -7.16 18.11 -7.93
CA PRO A 332 -7.20 18.65 -9.29
C PRO A 332 -7.24 17.54 -10.34
N PRO A 333 -7.77 17.80 -11.55
CA PRO A 333 -7.58 16.91 -12.69
C PRO A 333 -6.09 16.73 -13.00
N LEU A 334 -5.70 15.54 -13.44
CA LEU A 334 -4.33 15.27 -13.89
C LEU A 334 -3.94 16.18 -15.06
N ALA A 335 -2.89 16.96 -14.89
CA ALA A 335 -2.32 17.76 -15.96
C ALA A 335 -1.59 16.88 -17.00
N ALA A 336 -1.48 17.34 -18.24
CA ALA A 336 -0.80 16.61 -19.31
C ALA A 336 0.71 16.36 -19.01
N ASN A 337 1.32 17.22 -18.20
CA ASN A 337 2.70 17.14 -17.75
C ASN A 337 2.87 16.62 -16.32
N GLU A 338 1.80 16.13 -15.67
CA GLU A 338 1.86 15.58 -14.31
C GLU A 338 2.86 14.42 -14.25
N ASP A 339 3.79 14.41 -13.31
CA ASP A 339 4.87 13.41 -13.32
C ASP A 339 4.40 11.96 -13.17
N TYR A 340 5.32 11.02 -13.41
CA TYR A 340 5.09 9.59 -13.32
C TYR A 340 4.56 9.16 -11.95
N TYR A 341 5.18 9.66 -10.87
CA TYR A 341 4.86 9.28 -9.51
C TYR A 341 3.44 9.70 -9.13
N SER A 342 3.10 10.96 -9.36
CA SER A 342 1.79 11.53 -9.08
C SER A 342 0.70 10.89 -9.92
N THR A 343 0.93 10.70 -11.23
CA THR A 343 -0.04 10.03 -12.10
C THR A 343 -0.29 8.60 -11.65
N THR A 344 0.76 7.87 -11.26
CA THR A 344 0.66 6.49 -10.77
C THR A 344 -0.15 6.44 -9.48
N LEU A 345 0.19 7.25 -8.47
CA LEU A 345 -0.57 7.31 -7.22
C LEU A 345 -2.05 7.64 -7.44
N PHE A 346 -2.36 8.59 -8.32
CA PHE A 346 -3.74 8.94 -8.64
C PHE A 346 -4.54 7.72 -9.13
N HIS A 347 -3.98 6.93 -10.05
CA HIS A 347 -4.65 5.74 -10.56
C HIS A 347 -4.75 4.61 -9.54
N LEU A 348 -3.72 4.41 -8.71
CA LEU A 348 -3.77 3.43 -7.62
C LEU A 348 -4.82 3.81 -6.57
N SER A 349 -4.91 5.10 -6.20
CA SER A 349 -5.97 5.61 -5.32
C SER A 349 -7.35 5.38 -5.91
N ALA A 350 -7.53 5.59 -7.22
CA ALA A 350 -8.80 5.34 -7.88
C ALA A 350 -9.19 3.85 -7.83
N LEU A 351 -8.24 2.93 -8.06
CA LEU A 351 -8.47 1.49 -7.93
C LEU A 351 -8.82 1.08 -6.49
N ALA A 352 -8.12 1.65 -5.50
CA ALA A 352 -8.40 1.41 -4.09
C ALA A 352 -9.81 1.88 -3.72
N ALA A 353 -10.17 3.11 -4.09
CA ALA A 353 -11.50 3.67 -3.84
C ALA A 353 -12.61 2.85 -4.50
N GLN A 354 -12.44 2.46 -5.77
CA GLN A 354 -13.36 1.60 -6.50
C GLN A 354 -13.59 0.26 -5.79
N SER A 355 -12.52 -0.38 -5.30
CA SER A 355 -12.61 -1.66 -4.57
C SER A 355 -13.40 -1.55 -3.25
N LEU A 356 -13.51 -0.33 -2.71
CA LEU A 356 -14.24 -0.02 -1.48
C LEU A 356 -15.68 0.48 -1.74
N GLY A 357 -16.09 0.63 -3.01
CA GLY A 357 -17.35 1.28 -3.37
C GLY A 357 -17.36 2.79 -3.10
N ILE A 358 -16.17 3.42 -3.06
CA ILE A 358 -15.98 4.85 -2.84
C ILE A 358 -15.74 5.50 -4.21
N ASP A 359 -16.45 6.60 -4.49
CA ASP A 359 -16.22 7.40 -5.71
C ASP A 359 -14.78 7.96 -5.72
N PRO A 360 -13.96 7.62 -6.73
CA PRO A 360 -12.50 7.78 -6.69
C PRO A 360 -11.97 9.19 -6.50
#